data_AF-A0A3S0Q6R9-F1
#
_entry.id   AF-A0A3S0Q6R9-F1
#
_cell.length_a   1.000
_cell.length_b   1.000
_cell.length_c   1.000
_cell.angle_alpha   90.00
_cell.angle_beta   90.00
_cell.angle_gamma   90.00
#
_symmetry.space_group_name_H-M   'P 1'
#
loop_
_entity.id
_entity.type
_entity.pdbx_description
1 polymer ?
#
loop_
_entity_poly.entity_id
_entity_poly.type
_entity_poly.pdbx_seq_one_letter_code
_entity_poly.pdbx_strand_id
1 'polypeptide(L)'
;MTYRTSAAGLRAVGIREGFRSGLEDKVGDQLRAQGINPRYEEVVIPYTKPERKAKYTPDFQLPNGIFIETKGRFVTEDRQKHLLVKTQHPELDIRFVFSNPKARISKTSQTTYADWCLKHGFKFAAKIIPQEWIDE
;
A
#
# COMPACT_ATOMS: atom_id res chain seq x y z
N MET A 1 3.23 32.33 28.66
CA MET A 1 3.10 30.92 29.10
C MET A 1 2.10 30.23 28.20
N THR A 2 2.56 29.59 27.12
CA THR A 2 1.68 28.90 26.16
C THR A 2 1.35 27.51 26.71
N TYR A 3 0.15 27.36 27.25
CA TYR A 3 -0.36 26.05 27.65
C TYR A 3 -0.57 25.18 26.39
N ARG A 4 0.42 24.34 26.07
CA ARG A 4 0.22 23.24 25.12
C ARG A 4 -0.51 22.12 25.85
N THR A 5 -1.80 21.97 25.56
CA THR A 5 -2.56 20.77 25.95
C THR A 5 -1.87 19.54 25.37
N SER A 6 -1.60 18.55 26.20
CA SER A 6 -0.91 17.33 25.78
C SER A 6 -1.75 16.53 24.78
N ALA A 7 -1.08 15.75 23.92
CA ALA A 7 -1.74 14.89 22.93
C ALA A 7 -2.75 13.89 23.56
N ALA A 8 -2.59 13.58 24.85
CA ALA A 8 -3.53 12.78 25.62
C ALA A 8 -4.83 13.55 25.94
N GLY A 9 -4.76 14.86 26.19
CA GLY A 9 -5.93 15.72 26.40
C GLY A 9 -6.75 15.95 25.13
N LEU A 10 -6.10 16.04 23.96
CA LEU A 10 -6.77 16.11 22.66
C LEU A 10 -7.53 14.80 22.32
N ARG A 11 -7.01 13.65 22.73
CA ARG A 11 -7.66 12.34 22.53
C ARG A 11 -8.92 12.15 23.39
N ALA A 12 -9.01 12.80 24.55
CA ALA A 12 -10.17 12.67 25.43
C ALA A 12 -11.41 13.44 24.93
N VAL A 13 -11.24 14.45 24.07
CA VAL A 13 -12.34 15.26 23.52
C VAL A 13 -12.94 14.63 22.26
N GLY A 14 -12.11 14.11 21.35
CA GLY A 14 -12.59 13.42 20.12
C GLY A 14 -13.44 12.17 20.39
N ILE A 15 -13.34 11.58 21.58
CA ILE A 15 -14.17 10.45 22.01
C ILE A 15 -15.62 10.86 22.35
N ARG A 16 -15.90 12.14 22.61
CA ARG A 16 -17.25 12.56 23.02
C ARG A 16 -18.26 12.54 21.87
N GLU A 17 -17.78 12.61 20.63
CA GLU A 17 -18.61 12.79 19.42
C GLU A 17 -18.18 11.91 18.23
N GLY A 18 -17.10 11.13 18.37
CA GLY A 18 -16.62 10.21 17.33
C GLY A 18 -15.62 10.79 16.32
N PHE A 19 -15.22 12.06 16.46
CA PHE A 19 -14.22 12.70 15.61
C PHE A 19 -12.84 12.05 15.73
N ARG A 20 -12.14 11.92 14.59
CA ARG A 20 -10.90 11.16 14.46
C ARG A 20 -9.65 12.05 14.44
N SER A 21 -9.83 13.37 14.40
CA SER A 21 -8.72 14.32 14.45
C SER A 21 -9.08 15.62 15.17
N GLY A 22 -8.06 16.28 15.75
CA GLY A 22 -8.26 17.56 16.45
C GLY A 22 -8.64 18.73 15.53
N LEU A 23 -8.60 18.55 14.20
CA LEU A 23 -9.17 19.51 13.25
C LEU A 23 -10.68 19.31 13.13
N GLU A 24 -11.14 18.06 13.04
CA GLU A 24 -12.56 17.71 12.98
C GLU A 24 -13.29 18.19 14.24
N ASP A 25 -12.68 18.02 15.42
CA ASP A 25 -13.21 18.56 16.68
C ASP A 25 -13.47 20.07 16.61
N LYS A 26 -12.47 20.83 16.15
CA LYS A 26 -12.57 22.30 16.05
C LYS A 26 -13.66 22.74 15.07
N VAL A 27 -13.80 22.03 13.96
CA VAL A 27 -14.85 22.32 12.98
C VAL A 27 -16.22 21.96 13.53
N GLY A 28 -16.34 20.85 14.25
CA GLY A 28 -17.57 20.46 14.96
C GLY A 28 -18.01 21.53 15.96
N ASP A 29 -17.07 22.05 16.75
CA ASP A 29 -17.33 23.15 17.70
C ASP A 29 -17.72 24.45 17.00
N GLN A 30 -17.06 24.79 15.90
CA GLN A 30 -17.44 25.94 15.07
C GLN A 30 -18.88 25.83 14.57
N LEU A 31 -19.28 24.66 14.06
CA LEU A 31 -20.63 24.42 13.55
C LEU A 31 -21.67 24.54 14.67
N ARG A 32 -21.39 23.92 15.83
CA ARG A 32 -22.26 24.03 17.02
C ARG A 32 -22.40 25.46 17.53
N ALA A 33 -21.31 26.23 17.54
CA ALA A 33 -21.33 27.64 17.93
C ALA A 33 -22.22 28.50 17.01
N GLN A 34 -22.46 28.04 15.77
CA GLN A 34 -23.39 28.67 14.82
C GLN A 34 -24.79 28.05 14.86
N GLY A 35 -25.09 27.17 15.83
CA GLY A 35 -26.37 26.49 15.95
C GLY A 35 -26.59 25.37 14.92
N ILE A 36 -25.53 24.98 14.18
CA ILE A 36 -25.59 23.91 13.18
C ILE A 36 -25.16 22.60 13.85
N ASN A 37 -26.03 21.60 13.84
CA ASN A 37 -25.68 20.27 14.35
C ASN A 37 -24.78 19.52 13.34
N PRO A 38 -23.51 19.21 13.67
CA PRO A 38 -22.61 18.52 12.74
C PRO A 38 -23.02 17.05 12.57
N ARG A 39 -23.28 16.64 11.31
CA ARG A 39 -23.47 15.23 10.93
C ARG A 39 -22.12 14.65 10.48
N TYR A 40 -21.45 13.91 11.37
CA TYR A 40 -20.09 13.41 11.13
C TYR A 40 -20.11 11.95 10.65
N GLU A 41 -19.49 11.67 9.50
CA GLU A 41 -19.40 10.33 8.88
C GLU A 41 -20.74 9.58 8.68
N GLU A 42 -21.90 10.27 8.73
CA GLU A 42 -23.23 9.65 8.59
C GLU A 42 -23.61 9.33 7.13
N VAL A 43 -23.02 10.03 6.16
CA VAL A 43 -23.40 9.94 4.75
C VAL A 43 -22.25 9.32 3.95
N VAL A 44 -22.54 8.20 3.29
CA VAL A 44 -21.64 7.56 2.33
C VAL A 44 -22.06 7.96 0.92
N ILE A 45 -21.17 8.62 0.20
CA ILE A 45 -21.39 8.98 -1.21
C ILE A 45 -20.68 7.95 -2.08
N PRO A 46 -21.40 7.08 -2.80
CA PRO A 46 -20.78 6.14 -3.73
C PRO A 46 -20.20 6.90 -4.93
N TYR A 47 -19.03 6.48 -5.40
CA TYR A 47 -18.42 7.00 -6.63
C TYR A 47 -17.67 5.89 -7.37
N THR A 48 -17.59 6.01 -8.70
CA THR A 48 -16.84 5.09 -9.55
C THR A 48 -15.45 5.65 -9.80
N LYS A 49 -14.42 4.83 -9.59
CA LYS A 49 -13.07 5.14 -10.07
C LYS A 49 -13.01 4.77 -11.55
N PRO A 50 -12.79 5.72 -12.48
CA PRO A 50 -12.73 5.40 -13.90
C PRO A 50 -11.53 4.50 -14.20
N GLU A 51 -11.65 3.72 -15.27
CA GLU A 51 -10.56 2.89 -15.76
C GLU A 51 -9.35 3.76 -16.11
N ARG A 52 -8.16 3.32 -15.70
CA ARG A 52 -6.89 3.99 -16.03
C ARG A 52 -5.94 2.99 -16.68
N LYS A 53 -5.53 3.28 -17.92
CA LYS A 53 -4.43 2.56 -18.57
C LYS A 53 -3.10 2.95 -17.94
N ALA A 54 -2.28 1.97 -17.60
CA ALA A 54 -0.93 2.15 -17.08
C ALA A 54 0.02 1.25 -17.87
N LYS A 55 1.30 1.65 -17.92
CA LYS A 55 2.36 0.84 -18.51
C LYS A 55 3.28 0.31 -17.42
N TYR A 56 3.73 -0.91 -17.60
CA TYR A 56 4.74 -1.54 -16.77
C TYR A 56 5.94 -1.89 -17.66
N THR A 57 7.12 -1.50 -17.24
CA THR A 57 8.38 -1.83 -17.90
C THR A 57 9.20 -2.62 -16.88
N PRO A 58 9.48 -3.91 -17.13
CA PRO A 58 10.35 -4.70 -16.26
C PRO A 58 11.79 -4.18 -16.37
N ASP A 59 12.59 -4.40 -15.33
CA ASP A 59 13.99 -3.96 -15.33
C ASP A 59 14.84 -4.70 -16.37
N PHE A 60 14.62 -6.02 -16.53
CA PHE A 60 15.34 -6.85 -17.49
C PHE A 60 14.45 -7.89 -18.15
N GLN A 61 14.89 -8.36 -19.31
CA GLN A 61 14.32 -9.52 -20.01
C GLN A 61 15.46 -10.47 -20.36
N LEU A 62 15.34 -11.74 -19.96
CA LEU A 62 16.28 -12.80 -20.30
C LEU A 62 16.01 -13.32 -21.73
N PRO A 63 17.01 -13.91 -22.41
CA PRO A 63 16.84 -14.43 -23.77
C PRO A 63 15.74 -15.50 -23.93
N ASN A 64 15.44 -16.23 -22.85
CA ASN A 64 14.37 -17.23 -22.79
C ASN A 64 12.97 -16.64 -22.53
N GLY A 65 12.85 -15.31 -22.47
CA GLY A 65 11.57 -14.61 -22.32
C GLY A 65 11.15 -14.32 -20.88
N ILE A 66 11.91 -14.76 -19.87
CA ILE A 66 11.64 -14.43 -18.46
C ILE A 66 11.90 -12.94 -18.22
N PHE A 67 10.95 -12.26 -17.59
CA PHE A 67 11.07 -10.87 -17.15
C PHE A 67 11.54 -10.80 -15.69
N ILE A 68 12.52 -9.96 -15.43
CA ILE A 68 13.08 -9.75 -14.09
C ILE A 68 12.76 -8.34 -13.61
N GLU A 69 12.14 -8.25 -12.43
CA GLU A 69 11.98 -7.01 -11.68
C GLU A 69 12.90 -7.04 -10.44
N THR A 70 13.81 -6.09 -10.34
CA THR A 70 14.66 -5.92 -9.15
C THR A 70 13.97 -5.00 -8.14
N LYS A 71 14.00 -5.36 -6.86
CA LYS A 71 13.37 -4.56 -5.80
C LYS A 71 14.18 -4.49 -4.53
N GLY A 72 14.49 -3.27 -4.10
CA GLY A 72 14.91 -2.99 -2.73
C GLY A 72 13.71 -2.81 -1.80
N ARG A 73 12.84 -1.85 -2.14
CA ARG A 73 11.59 -1.59 -1.41
C ARG A 73 10.42 -2.12 -2.23
N PHE A 74 9.54 -2.88 -1.59
CA PHE A 74 8.37 -3.45 -2.24
C PHE A 74 7.09 -2.91 -1.59
N VAL A 75 6.55 -1.81 -2.12
CA VAL A 75 5.41 -1.10 -1.52
C VAL A 75 4.07 -1.71 -1.95
N THR A 76 2.98 -1.29 -1.30
CA THR A 76 1.61 -1.76 -1.62
C THR A 76 1.24 -1.54 -3.08
N GLU A 77 1.60 -0.38 -3.64
CA GLU A 77 1.31 -0.05 -5.04
C GLU A 77 2.02 -0.99 -6.01
N ASP A 78 3.31 -1.30 -5.78
CA ASP A 78 4.03 -2.31 -6.58
C ASP A 78 3.33 -3.67 -6.54
N ARG A 79 2.92 -4.11 -5.35
CA ARG A 79 2.24 -5.40 -5.17
C ARG A 79 0.92 -5.46 -5.93
N GLN A 80 0.12 -4.39 -5.82
CA GLN A 80 -1.14 -4.28 -6.55
C GLN A 80 -0.92 -4.24 -8.07
N LYS A 81 0.08 -3.49 -8.53
CA LYS A 81 0.49 -3.43 -9.94
C LYS A 81 0.77 -4.83 -10.48
N HIS A 82 1.62 -5.61 -9.82
CA HIS A 82 2.01 -6.93 -10.33
C HIS A 82 0.89 -7.96 -10.27
N LEU A 83 -0.03 -7.86 -9.29
CA LEU A 83 -1.24 -8.70 -9.30
C LEU A 83 -2.12 -8.38 -10.51
N LEU A 84 -2.35 -7.10 -10.79
CA LEU A 84 -3.14 -6.68 -11.97
C LEU A 84 -2.48 -7.12 -13.27
N VAL A 85 -1.16 -6.91 -13.41
CA VAL A 85 -0.40 -7.37 -14.58
C VAL A 85 -0.53 -8.87 -14.74
N LYS A 86 -0.34 -9.66 -13.68
CA LYS A 86 -0.49 -11.12 -13.74
C LYS A 86 -1.91 -11.57 -14.10
N THR A 87 -2.93 -10.87 -13.62
CA THR A 87 -4.32 -11.17 -13.98
C THR A 87 -4.64 -10.83 -15.43
N GLN A 88 -4.09 -9.73 -15.95
CA GLN A 88 -4.34 -9.26 -17.32
C GLN A 88 -3.44 -9.92 -18.37
N HIS A 89 -2.27 -10.39 -17.95
CA HIS A 89 -1.22 -11.00 -18.78
C HIS A 89 -0.66 -12.26 -18.11
N PRO A 90 -1.49 -13.31 -17.94
CA PRO A 90 -1.07 -14.55 -17.28
C PRO A 90 0.04 -15.31 -18.03
N GLU A 91 0.26 -14.99 -19.31
CA GLU A 91 1.32 -15.55 -20.16
C GLU A 91 2.73 -15.05 -19.82
N LEU A 92 2.86 -13.92 -19.10
CA LEU A 92 4.16 -13.34 -18.78
C LEU A 92 4.79 -14.05 -17.57
N ASP A 93 6.00 -14.60 -17.75
CA ASP A 93 6.82 -15.09 -16.65
C ASP A 93 7.61 -13.92 -16.02
N ILE A 94 7.02 -13.32 -14.98
CA ILE A 94 7.65 -12.24 -14.21
C ILE A 94 8.19 -12.79 -12.90
N ARG A 95 9.49 -12.59 -12.66
CA ARG A 95 10.19 -13.01 -11.45
C ARG A 95 10.83 -11.82 -10.75
N PHE A 96 11.02 -11.94 -9.44
CA PHE A 96 11.60 -10.86 -8.63
C PHE A 96 13.01 -11.18 -8.15
N VAL A 97 13.90 -10.20 -8.19
CA VAL A 97 15.19 -10.26 -7.48
C VAL A 97 15.19 -9.20 -6.39
N PHE A 98 15.09 -9.62 -5.14
CA PHE A 98 15.04 -8.71 -4.00
C PHE A 98 16.41 -8.47 -3.39
N SER A 99 16.68 -7.25 -2.92
CA SER A 99 17.87 -7.02 -2.09
C SER A 99 17.81 -7.83 -0.77
N ASN A 100 16.62 -7.96 -0.21
CA ASN A 100 16.32 -8.82 0.93
C ASN A 100 14.87 -9.34 0.85
N PRO A 101 14.63 -10.59 0.42
CA PRO A 101 13.27 -11.14 0.34
C PRO A 101 12.63 -11.39 1.71
N LYS A 102 13.42 -11.41 2.81
CA LYS A 102 12.91 -11.53 4.19
C LYS A 102 12.42 -10.20 4.76
N ALA A 103 12.55 -9.09 4.03
CA ALA A 103 12.02 -7.81 4.45
C ALA A 103 10.48 -7.88 4.55
N ARG A 104 9.92 -7.24 5.58
CA ARG A 104 8.47 -7.21 5.82
C ARG A 104 7.77 -6.22 4.88
N ILE A 105 6.55 -6.56 4.45
CA ILE A 105 5.71 -5.71 3.58
C ILE A 105 5.35 -4.35 4.20
N SER A 106 5.39 -4.27 5.54
CA SER A 106 5.27 -3.04 6.34
C SER A 106 5.95 -3.27 7.71
N LYS A 107 6.14 -2.20 8.48
CA LYS A 107 6.73 -2.30 9.84
C LYS A 107 5.89 -3.15 10.79
N THR A 108 4.58 -3.21 10.60
CA THR A 108 3.62 -3.90 11.48
C THR A 108 3.25 -5.30 11.01
N SER A 109 3.55 -5.66 9.75
CA SER A 109 3.21 -6.97 9.20
C SER A 109 4.26 -8.02 9.54
N GLN A 110 3.83 -9.26 9.76
CA GLN A 110 4.74 -10.42 9.81
C GLN A 110 5.05 -10.98 8.41
N THR A 111 4.24 -10.64 7.40
CA THR A 111 4.42 -11.10 6.02
C THR A 111 5.66 -10.47 5.39
N THR A 112 6.53 -11.30 4.86
CA THR A 112 7.72 -10.89 4.11
C THR A 112 7.45 -10.74 2.62
N TYR A 113 8.42 -10.20 1.87
CA TYR A 113 8.33 -10.12 0.40
C TYR A 113 8.28 -11.53 -0.20
N ALA A 114 9.09 -12.46 0.32
CA ALA A 114 9.05 -13.88 -0.02
C ALA A 114 7.66 -14.48 0.19
N ASP A 115 7.07 -14.30 1.38
CA ASP A 115 5.74 -14.84 1.70
C ASP A 115 4.68 -14.32 0.73
N TRP A 116 4.77 -13.04 0.36
CA TRP A 116 3.87 -12.44 -0.62
C TRP A 116 4.03 -13.09 -2.00
N CYS A 117 5.27 -13.27 -2.48
CA CYS A 117 5.54 -13.92 -3.75
C CYS A 117 5.03 -15.37 -3.77
N LEU A 118 5.29 -16.15 -2.72
CA LEU A 118 4.79 -17.53 -2.60
C LEU A 118 3.27 -17.59 -2.61
N LYS A 119 2.60 -16.73 -1.83
CA LYS A 119 1.14 -16.65 -1.77
C LYS A 119 0.51 -16.36 -3.13
N HIS A 120 1.18 -15.55 -3.96
CA HIS A 120 0.65 -15.10 -5.25
C HIS A 120 1.28 -15.80 -6.46
N GLY A 121 2.11 -16.82 -6.23
CA GLY A 121 2.73 -17.63 -7.28
C GLY A 121 3.73 -16.86 -8.15
N PHE A 122 4.55 -16.00 -7.54
CA PHE A 122 5.70 -15.38 -8.20
C PHE A 122 6.99 -16.08 -7.76
N LYS A 123 7.85 -16.43 -8.72
CA LYS A 123 9.23 -16.86 -8.42
C LYS A 123 10.04 -15.65 -7.95
N PHE A 124 10.95 -15.85 -7.00
CA PHE A 124 11.81 -14.79 -6.50
C PHE A 124 13.20 -15.31 -6.10
N ALA A 125 14.18 -14.42 -6.08
CA ALA A 125 15.55 -14.69 -5.64
C ALA A 125 16.09 -13.54 -4.77
N ALA A 126 17.24 -13.77 -4.14
CA ALA A 126 17.93 -12.79 -3.30
C ALA A 126 19.19 -12.28 -4.00
N LYS A 127 19.31 -10.95 -4.12
CA LYS A 127 20.46 -10.16 -4.60
C LYS A 127 20.84 -10.35 -6.07
N ILE A 128 20.82 -11.57 -6.59
CA ILE A 128 21.22 -11.90 -7.96
C ILE A 128 20.20 -12.81 -8.63
N ILE A 129 20.22 -12.84 -9.96
CA ILE A 129 19.45 -13.78 -10.78
C ILE A 129 20.10 -15.17 -10.64
N PRO A 130 19.36 -16.21 -10.23
CA PRO A 130 19.87 -17.58 -10.20
C PRO A 130 20.25 -18.06 -11.60
N GLN A 131 21.35 -18.80 -11.71
CA GLN A 131 21.81 -19.36 -12.98
C GLN A 131 20.75 -20.28 -13.62
N GLU A 132 20.01 -21.03 -12.79
CA GLU A 132 18.87 -21.86 -13.21
C GLU A 132 17.81 -21.09 -13.99
N TRP A 133 17.61 -19.78 -13.77
CA TRP A 133 16.64 -19.00 -14.55
C TRP A 133 17.21 -18.55 -15.89
N ILE A 134 18.54 -18.42 -15.99
CA ILE A 134 19.22 -18.02 -17.22
C ILE A 134 19.28 -19.21 -18.18
N ASP A 135 19.41 -20.42 -17.64
CA ASP A 135 19.58 -21.67 -18.40
C ASP A 135 18.25 -22.40 -18.69
N GLU A 136 17.10 -21.87 -18.25
CA GLU A 136 15.75 -22.36 -18.63
C GLU A 136 15.47 -22.18 -20.12
#